data_AF-I4ITS4-F1
#
_entry.id   AF-I4ITS4-F1
#
_cell.length_a   1.000
_cell.length_b   1.000
_cell.length_c   1.000
_cell.angle_alpha   90.00
_cell.angle_beta   90.00
_cell.angle_gamma   90.00
#
_symmetry.space_group_name_H-M   'P 1'
#
loop_
_entity.id
_entity.type
_entity.pdbx_description
1 polymer ?
#
loop_
_entity_poly.entity_id
_entity_poly.type
_entity_poly.pdbx_seq_one_letter_code
_entity_poly.pdbx_strand_id
1 'polypeptide(L)'
;MASLVVKLGDAFLIDTPPNKQHLYIAIAKTSENRYLFVNVTTRRSSSEATCVLLPGLGVPNFIVCESVIAYQFAREMDATELASLITAGSPIPKGSCSATILAQIQQGGLVSPRLKNKYKIALRAFLDT
;
A
#
# COMPACT_ATOMS: atom_id res chain seq x y z
N MET A 1 3.98 -13.26 -21.58
CA MET A 1 3.23 -12.33 -20.71
C MET A 1 4.24 -11.37 -20.10
N ALA A 2 4.01 -10.06 -20.21
CA ALA A 2 4.92 -9.09 -19.59
C ALA A 2 4.82 -9.24 -18.06
N SER A 3 5.97 -9.48 -17.41
CA SER A 3 6.02 -9.53 -15.94
C SER A 3 5.74 -8.13 -15.39
N LEU A 4 4.78 -8.04 -14.47
CA LEU A 4 4.46 -6.80 -13.78
C LEU A 4 5.65 -6.38 -12.90
N VAL A 5 6.25 -5.22 -13.18
CA VAL A 5 7.31 -4.67 -12.34
C VAL A 5 6.70 -3.85 -11.21
N VAL A 6 6.96 -4.24 -9.96
CA VAL A 6 6.49 -3.54 -8.76
C VAL A 6 7.64 -2.71 -8.18
N LYS A 7 7.43 -1.40 -8.00
CA LYS A 7 8.36 -0.54 -7.25
C LYS A 7 7.73 -0.13 -5.92
N LEU A 8 8.57 0.14 -4.93
CA LEU A 8 8.10 0.64 -3.65
C LEU A 8 7.55 2.06 -3.80
N GLY A 9 6.42 2.31 -3.15
CA GLY A 9 5.62 3.52 -3.32
C GLY A 9 4.60 3.43 -4.45
N ASP A 10 4.68 2.44 -5.35
CA ASP A 10 3.67 2.27 -6.40
C ASP A 10 2.31 1.90 -5.80
N ALA A 11 1.28 2.54 -6.33
CA ALA A 11 -0.10 2.33 -5.98
C ALA A 11 -0.84 1.59 -7.09
N PHE A 12 -1.66 0.62 -6.71
CA PHE A 12 -2.45 -0.21 -7.60
C PHE A 12 -3.90 -0.19 -7.16
N LEU A 13 -4.81 -0.14 -8.13
CA LEU A 13 -6.24 -0.37 -7.91
C LEU A 13 -6.50 -1.85 -8.13
N ILE A 14 -6.92 -2.53 -7.08
CA ILE A 14 -7.20 -3.97 -7.12
C ILE A 14 -8.67 -4.23 -6.87
N ASP A 15 -9.19 -5.25 -7.55
CA ASP A 15 -10.53 -5.77 -7.32
C ASP A 15 -10.52 -6.63 -6.04
N THR A 16 -11.45 -6.33 -5.14
CA THR A 16 -11.60 -7.01 -3.85
C THR A 16 -13.06 -7.41 -3.62
N PRO A 17 -13.57 -8.43 -4.33
CA PRO A 17 -14.93 -8.92 -4.10
C PRO A 17 -15.15 -9.32 -2.64
N PRO A 18 -16.33 -9.04 -2.05
CA PRO A 18 -17.50 -8.37 -2.63
C PRO A 18 -17.41 -6.82 -2.59
N ASN A 19 -16.36 -6.26 -2.00
CA ASN A 19 -16.26 -4.85 -1.59
C ASN A 19 -15.75 -3.89 -2.68
N LYS A 20 -15.97 -4.23 -3.96
CA LYS A 20 -15.51 -3.44 -5.12
C LYS A 20 -13.98 -3.29 -5.16
N GLN A 21 -13.49 -2.11 -5.54
CA GLN A 21 -12.09 -1.82 -5.81
C GLN A 21 -11.45 -1.07 -4.65
N HIS A 22 -10.20 -1.41 -4.36
CA HIS A 22 -9.44 -0.80 -3.28
C HIS A 22 -8.04 -0.42 -3.74
N LEU A 23 -7.55 0.71 -3.22
CA LEU A 23 -6.21 1.20 -3.49
C LEU A 23 -5.21 0.56 -2.54
N TYR A 24 -4.11 0.09 -3.09
CA TYR A 24 -3.02 -0.55 -2.36
C TYR A 24 -1.68 0.01 -2.77
N ILE A 25 -0.79 0.28 -1.81
CA ILE A 25 0.56 0.79 -2.03
C ILE A 25 1.57 -0.28 -1.65
N ALA A 26 2.55 -0.56 -2.49
CA ALA A 26 3.70 -1.41 -2.17
C ALA A 26 4.66 -0.68 -1.23
N ILE A 27 4.93 -1.22 -0.04
CA ILE A 27 5.71 -0.51 0.99
C ILE A 27 7.00 -1.20 1.42
N ALA A 28 7.12 -2.51 1.21
CA ALA A 28 8.33 -3.23 1.55
C ALA A 28 8.43 -4.50 0.71
N LYS A 29 9.66 -4.96 0.48
CA LYS A 29 9.93 -6.29 -0.06
C LYS A 29 10.00 -7.27 1.11
N THR A 30 9.22 -8.34 1.08
CA THR A 30 9.16 -9.34 2.17
C THR A 30 9.96 -10.60 1.85
N SER A 31 10.17 -10.88 0.57
CA SER A 31 11.06 -11.93 0.05
C SER A 31 11.49 -11.57 -1.37
N GLU A 32 12.26 -12.43 -2.05
CA GLU A 32 12.77 -12.16 -3.40
C GLU A 32 11.68 -11.75 -4.41
N ASN A 33 10.48 -12.32 -4.30
CA ASN A 33 9.39 -12.11 -5.25
C ASN A 33 8.10 -11.55 -4.63
N ARG A 34 8.06 -11.33 -3.31
CA ARG A 34 6.85 -10.85 -2.61
C ARG A 34 7.04 -9.47 -2.02
N TYR A 35 5.95 -8.71 -2.03
CA TYR A 35 5.89 -7.35 -1.53
C TYR A 35 4.74 -7.22 -0.54
N LEU A 36 4.95 -6.40 0.50
CA LEU A 36 3.93 -5.99 1.42
C LEU A 36 3.18 -4.79 0.84
N PHE A 37 1.86 -4.93 0.72
CA PHE A 37 0.96 -3.85 0.30
C PHE A 37 0.06 -3.42 1.44
N VAL A 38 -0.22 -2.12 1.50
CA VAL A 38 -1.15 -1.53 2.49
C VAL A 38 -2.29 -0.80 1.79
N ASN A 39 -3.48 -0.86 2.40
CA ASN A 39 -4.68 -0.25 1.85
C ASN A 39 -4.74 1.25 2.15
N VAL A 40 -5.17 2.06 1.17
CA VAL A 40 -5.53 3.47 1.35
C VAL A 40 -7.04 3.60 1.36
N THR A 41 -7.56 4.35 2.33
CA THR A 41 -9.00 4.66 2.43
C THR A 41 -9.21 6.08 2.95
N THR A 42 -10.36 6.67 2.65
CA THR A 42 -10.74 8.00 3.18
C THR A 42 -10.77 7.98 4.71
N ARG A 43 -10.28 9.04 5.36
CA ARG A 43 -10.32 9.16 6.82
C ARG A 43 -11.77 9.22 7.31
N ARG A 44 -12.09 8.41 8.32
CA ARG A 44 -13.35 8.43 9.06
C ARG A 44 -13.05 8.58 10.55
N SER A 45 -14.06 8.88 11.37
CA SER A 45 -13.89 9.04 12.82
C SER A 45 -13.33 7.79 13.51
N SER A 46 -13.62 6.59 12.99
CA SER A 46 -13.13 5.30 13.51
C SER A 46 -11.82 4.82 12.87
N SER A 47 -11.25 5.61 11.96
CA SER A 47 -10.00 5.28 11.28
C SER A 47 -8.82 5.30 12.24
N GLU A 48 -7.89 4.37 12.04
CA GLU A 48 -6.57 4.49 12.63
C GLU A 48 -5.84 5.69 11.98
N ALA A 49 -5.13 6.47 12.80
CA ALA A 49 -4.47 7.71 12.37
C ALA A 49 -2.93 7.64 12.47
N THR A 50 -2.35 6.44 12.49
CA THR A 50 -0.89 6.21 12.55
C THR A 50 -0.18 6.68 11.28
N CYS A 51 -0.90 6.75 10.15
CA CYS A 51 -0.46 7.41 8.94
C CYS A 51 -1.66 8.07 8.25
N VAL A 52 -1.64 9.40 8.21
CA VAL A 52 -2.61 10.23 7.51
C VAL A 52 -1.94 10.80 6.26
N LEU A 53 -2.62 10.68 5.12
CA LEU A 53 -2.20 11.21 3.83
C LEU A 53 -3.11 12.39 3.47
N LEU A 54 -2.50 13.57 3.32
CA LEU A 54 -3.18 14.75 2.83
C LEU A 54 -2.97 14.87 1.31
N PRO A 55 -3.95 15.41 0.56
CA PRO A 55 -3.76 15.75 -0.85
C PRO A 55 -2.59 16.72 -1.01
N GLY A 56 -1.77 16.51 -2.04
CA GLY A 56 -0.66 17.42 -2.34
C GLY A 56 0.57 16.72 -2.93
N LEU A 57 1.73 17.34 -2.73
CA LEU A 57 2.99 16.86 -3.28
C LEU A 57 3.42 15.53 -2.65
N GLY A 58 3.82 14.58 -3.49
CA GLY A 58 4.37 13.30 -3.06
C GLY A 58 3.34 12.22 -2.74
N VAL A 59 2.04 12.53 -2.77
CA VAL A 59 0.98 11.52 -2.80
C VAL A 59 0.46 11.34 -4.23
N PRO A 60 -0.04 10.16 -4.61
CA PRO A 60 -0.70 9.97 -5.90
C PRO A 60 -1.92 10.88 -6.09
N ASN A 61 -2.16 11.34 -7.32
CA ASN A 61 -3.25 12.28 -7.65
C ASN A 61 -4.68 11.77 -7.34
N PHE A 62 -4.87 10.46 -7.09
CA PHE A 62 -6.16 9.93 -6.66
C PHE A 62 -6.48 10.26 -5.19
N ILE A 63 -5.49 10.68 -4.38
CA ILE A 63 -5.69 11.15 -3.01
C ILE A 63 -6.11 12.61 -3.07
N VAL A 64 -7.42 12.83 -3.27
CA VAL A 64 -8.03 14.17 -3.40
C VAL A 64 -8.65 14.69 -2.09
N CYS A 65 -8.68 13.85 -1.06
CA CYS A 65 -9.12 14.21 0.28
C CYS A 65 -8.24 13.54 1.33
N GLU A 66 -8.40 13.97 2.58
CA GLU A 66 -7.73 13.37 3.72
C GLU A 66 -8.01 11.85 3.80
N SER A 67 -6.93 11.09 3.73
CA SER A 67 -6.95 9.63 3.67
C SER A 67 -6.05 9.04 4.75
N VAL A 68 -6.20 7.75 5.02
CA VAL A 68 -5.41 7.00 5.99
C VAL A 68 -4.96 5.68 5.39
N ILE A 69 -3.89 5.13 5.96
CA ILE A 69 -3.48 3.76 5.69
C ILE A 69 -4.22 2.80 6.63
N ALA A 70 -5.02 1.90 6.05
CA ALA A 70 -5.74 0.87 6.80
C ALA A 70 -4.90 -0.41 6.89
N TYR A 71 -3.91 -0.42 7.79
CA TYR A 71 -2.96 -1.54 7.96
C TYR A 71 -3.60 -2.89 8.28
N GLN A 72 -4.81 -2.91 8.86
CA GLN A 72 -5.59 -4.14 9.07
C GLN A 72 -5.85 -4.93 7.78
N PHE A 73 -5.90 -4.24 6.64
CA PHE A 73 -6.13 -4.84 5.32
C PHE A 73 -4.83 -5.07 4.54
N ALA A 74 -3.67 -4.95 5.18
CA ALA A 74 -2.39 -5.22 4.57
C ALA A 74 -2.33 -6.67 4.06
N ARG A 75 -1.71 -6.84 2.89
CA ARG A 75 -1.59 -8.13 2.22
C ARG A 75 -0.23 -8.23 1.55
N GLU A 76 0.29 -9.43 1.50
CA GLU A 76 1.55 -9.75 0.87
C GLU A 76 1.26 -10.45 -0.45
N MET A 77 1.80 -9.94 -1.55
CA MET A 77 1.54 -10.49 -2.89
C MET A 77 2.81 -10.49 -3.74
N ASP A 78 2.89 -11.42 -4.70
CA ASP A 78 3.85 -11.34 -5.80
C ASP A 78 3.27 -10.63 -7.04
N ALA A 79 4.10 -10.45 -8.07
CA ALA A 79 3.71 -9.76 -9.30
C ALA A 79 2.61 -10.50 -10.08
N THR A 80 2.56 -11.84 -10.01
CA THR A 80 1.56 -12.66 -10.72
C THR A 80 0.22 -12.58 -10.02
N GLU A 81 0.22 -12.72 -8.69
CA GLU A 81 -0.95 -12.52 -7.84
C GLU A 81 -1.51 -11.11 -8.02
N LEU A 82 -0.65 -10.08 -7.98
CA LEU A 82 -1.06 -8.69 -8.21
C LEU A 82 -1.67 -8.51 -9.61
N ALA A 83 -1.04 -9.03 -10.65
CA ALA A 83 -1.56 -8.93 -12.02
C ALA A 83 -2.96 -9.55 -12.17
N SER A 84 -3.26 -10.63 -11.44
CA SER A 84 -4.59 -11.26 -11.44
C SER A 84 -5.67 -10.44 -10.72
N LEU A 85 -5.26 -9.51 -9.85
CA LEU A 85 -6.16 -8.71 -9.00
C LEU A 85 -6.30 -7.26 -9.47
N ILE A 86 -5.43 -6.76 -10.35
CA ILE A 86 -5.51 -5.40 -10.86
C ILE A 86 -6.83 -5.20 -11.61
N THR A 87 -7.52 -4.12 -11.28
CA THR A 87 -8.73 -3.71 -11.97
C THR A 87 -8.45 -3.48 -13.46
N ALA A 88 -9.22 -4.16 -14.32
CA ALA A 88 -9.12 -4.03 -15.76
C ALA A 88 -9.24 -2.56 -16.21
N GLY A 89 -8.32 -2.10 -17.05
CA GLY A 89 -8.27 -0.72 -17.56
C GLY A 89 -7.70 0.32 -16.58
N SER A 90 -7.33 -0.06 -15.35
CA SER A 90 -6.58 0.83 -14.47
C SER A 90 -5.14 1.03 -14.99
N PRO A 91 -4.58 2.25 -14.92
CA PRO A 91 -3.14 2.44 -15.12
C PRO A 91 -2.33 1.60 -14.13
N ILE A 92 -1.14 1.18 -14.57
CA ILE A 92 -0.23 0.29 -13.84
C ILE A 92 1.18 0.92 -13.85
N PRO A 93 1.65 1.50 -12.73
CA PRO A 93 0.90 1.79 -11.52
C PRO A 93 -0.15 2.90 -11.73
N LYS A 94 -1.12 3.00 -10.81
CA LYS A 94 -2.13 4.08 -10.80
C LYS A 94 -1.54 5.42 -10.36
N GLY A 95 -0.40 5.37 -9.69
CA GLY A 95 0.42 6.50 -9.26
C GLY A 95 1.47 6.00 -8.29
N SER A 96 2.38 6.86 -7.84
CA SER A 96 3.44 6.48 -6.92
C SER A 96 3.63 7.54 -5.83
N CYS A 97 3.99 7.10 -4.63
CA CYS A 97 4.36 7.96 -3.52
C CYS A 97 5.80 8.46 -3.67
N SER A 98 6.09 9.65 -3.16
CA SER A 98 7.46 10.11 -2.93
C SER A 98 8.13 9.26 -1.84
N ALA A 99 9.47 9.30 -1.80
CA ALA A 99 10.25 8.61 -0.77
C ALA A 99 9.85 9.04 0.66
N THR A 100 9.57 10.34 0.86
CA THR A 100 9.13 10.87 2.17
C THR A 100 7.78 10.29 2.59
N ILE A 101 6.80 10.24 1.68
CA ILE A 101 5.49 9.66 1.96
C ILE A 101 5.60 8.15 2.19
N LEU A 102 6.40 7.46 1.39
CA LEU A 102 6.67 6.03 1.58
C LEU A 102 7.26 5.77 2.98
N ALA A 103 8.26 6.55 3.41
CA ALA A 103 8.84 6.45 4.74
C ALA A 103 7.80 6.69 5.84
N GLN A 104 6.91 7.67 5.68
CA GLN A 104 5.82 7.93 6.63
C GLN A 104 4.88 6.73 6.74
N ILE A 105 4.52 6.10 5.62
CA ILE A 105 3.69 4.89 5.60
C ILE A 105 4.42 3.72 6.28
N GLN A 106 5.72 3.55 6.03
CA GLN A 106 6.51 2.49 6.66
C GLN A 106 6.59 2.68 8.18
N GLN A 107 6.87 3.88 8.67
CA GLN A 107 6.89 4.17 10.11
C GLN A 107 5.51 3.99 10.75
N GLY A 108 4.44 4.45 10.09
CA GLY A 108 3.07 4.21 10.52
C GLY A 108 2.75 2.71 10.67
N GLY A 109 3.24 1.87 9.78
CA GLY A 109 3.07 0.43 9.83
C GLY A 109 3.74 -0.23 11.05
N LEU A 110 4.95 0.22 11.42
CA LEU A 110 5.66 -0.32 12.60
C LEU A 110 4.92 -0.02 13.90
N VAL A 111 4.36 1.19 14.04
CA VAL A 111 3.63 1.61 15.24
C VAL A 111 2.16 1.19 15.26
N SER A 112 1.58 0.84 14.10
CA SER A 112 0.17 0.47 13.96
C SER A 112 -0.21 -0.72 14.84
N PRO A 113 -1.16 -0.63 15.78
CA PRO A 113 -1.65 -1.79 16.51
C PRO A 113 -2.42 -2.78 15.61
N ARG A 114 -2.82 -2.36 14.41
CA ARG A 114 -3.63 -3.16 13.48
C ARG A 114 -2.84 -3.87 12.39
N LEU A 115 -1.56 -3.54 12.19
CA LEU A 115 -0.70 -4.32 11.31
C LEU A 115 -0.34 -5.66 11.96
N LYS A 116 -0.61 -6.78 11.27
CA LYS A 116 -0.27 -8.12 11.74
C LYS A 116 1.22 -8.23 12.06
N ASN A 117 1.57 -8.88 13.19
CA ASN A 117 2.97 -8.98 13.65
C ASN A 117 3.94 -9.54 12.60
N LYS A 118 3.53 -10.55 11.81
CA LYS A 118 4.37 -11.08 10.72
C LYS A 118 4.79 -10.00 9.70
N TYR A 119 3.90 -9.05 9.40
CA TYR A 119 4.20 -7.97 8.47
C TYR A 119 5.02 -6.86 9.12
N LYS A 120 4.85 -6.61 10.43
CA LYS A 120 5.75 -5.72 11.18
C LYS A 120 7.17 -6.24 11.21
N ILE A 121 7.35 -7.55 11.44
CA ILE A 121 8.67 -8.18 11.45
C ILE A 121 9.32 -8.06 10.07
N ALA A 122 8.59 -8.39 9.01
CA ALA A 122 9.11 -8.27 7.64
C ALA A 122 9.42 -6.81 7.26
N LEU A 123 8.55 -5.86 7.64
CA LEU A 123 8.78 -4.43 7.41
C LEU A 123 9.99 -3.92 8.17
N ARG A 124 10.17 -4.31 9.44
CA ARG A 124 11.35 -3.97 10.24
C ARG A 124 12.62 -4.49 9.58
N ALA A 125 12.65 -5.79 9.26
CA ALA A 125 13.80 -6.41 8.61
C ALA A 125 14.17 -5.71 7.28
N PHE A 126 13.16 -5.34 6.48
CA PHE A 126 13.38 -4.60 5.24
C PHE A 126 13.99 -3.21 5.46
N LEU A 127 13.61 -2.50 6.52
CA LEU A 127 14.09 -1.14 6.80
C LEU A 127 15.47 -1.11 7.47
N ASP A 128 15.84 -2.20 8.15
CA ASP A 128 17.14 -2.34 8.81
C ASP A 128 18.22 -2.87 7.84
N THR A 129 17.87 -3.12 6.57
CA THR A 129 18.78 -3.55 5.48
C THR A 129 19.35 -2.35 4.73
#